data_AF-A0A438HW00-F1
#
_entry.id   AF-A0A438HW00-F1
#
_cell.length_a   1.000
_cell.length_b   1.000
_cell.length_c   1.000
_cell.angle_alpha   90.00
_cell.angle_beta   90.00
_cell.angle_gamma   90.00
#
_symmetry.space_group_name_H-M   'P 1'
#
loop_
_entity.id
_entity.type
_entity.pdbx_description
1 polymer ?
#
loop_
_entity_poly.entity_id
_entity_poly.type
_entity_poly.pdbx_seq_one_letter_code
_entity_poly.pdbx_strand_id
1 'polypeptide(L)'
;METKKVEGPPSPARPPVDLANCVEELVKYTLYSSVNGTLEIDLGLSKDYCSALLKDDHLTDPTSISTDSFEGVPPYPLYKRLSAALYRSIISGAFWEIYSTMALIHEDSSLKQKEEWNKLVVDKGLELVNILKTIDFELHVQEPFFSQLKDGLKIIEGRCAVGDYNRIGSGALILFNKCLVLEVKDVRRYASFSQLLESEGLAEVLPGVKTIEEGIELMF
;
A
#
# COMPACT_ATOMS: atom_id res chain seq x y z
N MET A 1 -38.78 -20.54 26.94
CA MET A 1 -38.35 -19.13 27.05
C MET A 1 -37.18 -18.96 26.09
N GLU A 2 -37.45 -18.47 24.88
CA GLU A 2 -36.41 -18.15 23.90
C GLU A 2 -35.73 -16.84 24.31
N THR A 3 -34.41 -16.88 24.48
CA THR A 3 -33.59 -15.69 24.70
C THR A 3 -33.41 -14.96 23.38
N LYS A 4 -34.11 -13.84 23.26
CA LYS A 4 -34.00 -12.90 22.14
C LYS A 4 -32.58 -12.34 22.10
N LYS A 5 -31.81 -12.68 21.05
CA LYS A 5 -30.49 -12.10 20.77
C LYS A 5 -30.69 -10.62 20.49
N VAL A 6 -30.21 -9.75 21.38
CA VAL A 6 -30.22 -8.30 21.17
C VAL A 6 -29.16 -8.01 20.11
N GLU A 7 -29.60 -7.69 18.89
CA GLU A 7 -28.72 -7.10 17.89
C GLU A 7 -28.24 -5.75 18.41
N GLY A 8 -26.91 -5.63 18.53
CA GLY A 8 -26.27 -4.35 18.83
C GLY A 8 -26.56 -3.33 17.74
N PRO A 9 -26.39 -2.03 18.03
CA PRO A 9 -26.57 -0.98 17.03
C PRO A 9 -25.67 -1.28 15.81
N PRO A 10 -26.14 -0.98 14.58
CA PRO A 10 -25.33 -1.13 13.38
C PRO A 10 -24.03 -0.37 13.60
N SER A 11 -22.90 -1.07 13.45
CA SER A 11 -21.59 -0.46 13.61
C SER A 11 -21.50 0.73 12.66
N PRO A 12 -20.95 1.89 13.11
CA PRO A 12 -20.72 3.00 12.21
C PRO A 12 -19.94 2.48 11.00
N ALA A 13 -20.46 2.75 9.81
CA ALA A 13 -19.84 2.32 8.57
C ALA A 13 -18.36 2.76 8.62
N ARG A 14 -17.46 1.79 8.52
CA ARG A 14 -16.02 2.05 8.49
C ARG A 14 -15.77 3.08 7.38
N PRO A 15 -14.94 4.11 7.60
CA PRO A 15 -14.58 5.01 6.53
C PRO A 15 -14.02 4.20 5.36
N PRO A 16 -14.43 4.50 4.12
CA PRO A 16 -13.92 3.80 2.95
C PRO A 16 -12.40 3.96 2.87
N VAL A 17 -11.72 2.94 2.37
CA VAL A 17 -10.28 2.97 2.11
C VAL A 17 -9.96 4.16 1.19
N ASP A 18 -8.94 4.94 1.58
CA ASP A 18 -8.51 6.10 0.82
C ASP A 18 -7.68 5.66 -0.40
N LEU A 19 -8.32 5.63 -1.57
CA LEU A 19 -7.71 5.26 -2.84
C LEU A 19 -6.48 6.12 -3.18
N ALA A 20 -6.50 7.43 -2.88
CA ALA A 20 -5.39 8.31 -3.23
C ALA A 20 -4.13 7.91 -2.45
N ASN A 21 -4.29 7.66 -1.15
CA ASN A 21 -3.20 7.17 -0.30
C ASN A 21 -2.73 5.77 -0.71
N CYS A 22 -3.63 4.87 -1.13
CA CYS A 22 -3.24 3.54 -1.59
C CYS A 22 -2.43 3.60 -2.88
N VAL A 23 -2.83 4.44 -3.84
CA VAL A 23 -2.07 4.65 -5.08
C VAL A 23 -0.70 5.26 -4.77
N GLU A 24 -0.62 6.19 -3.82
CA GLU A 24 0.67 6.76 -3.38
C GLU A 24 1.61 5.71 -2.79
N GLU A 25 1.16 4.93 -1.80
CA GLU A 25 1.99 3.91 -1.17
C GLU A 25 2.34 2.77 -2.14
N LEU A 26 1.43 2.41 -3.06
CA LEU A 26 1.71 1.42 -4.09
C LEU A 26 2.81 1.90 -5.05
N VAL A 27 2.70 3.13 -5.58
CA VAL A 27 3.72 3.72 -6.47
C VAL A 27 5.06 3.81 -5.76
N LYS A 28 5.06 4.32 -4.52
CA LYS A 28 6.26 4.42 -3.69
C LYS A 28 6.91 3.06 -3.51
N TYR A 29 6.15 2.05 -3.11
CA TYR A 29 6.61 0.68 -2.93
C TYR A 29 7.22 0.12 -4.22
N THR A 30 6.50 0.21 -5.34
CA THR A 30 6.96 -0.27 -6.65
C THR A 30 8.29 0.36 -7.06
N LEU A 31 8.47 1.66 -6.83
CA LEU A 31 9.73 2.35 -7.12
C LEU A 31 10.87 1.87 -6.20
N TYR A 32 10.63 1.73 -4.89
CA TYR A 32 11.64 1.22 -3.95
C TYR A 32 12.08 -0.21 -4.32
N SER A 33 11.13 -1.09 -4.61
CA SER A 33 11.42 -2.47 -5.01
C SER A 33 12.20 -2.54 -6.32
N SER A 34 11.91 -1.66 -7.28
CA SER A 34 12.67 -1.54 -8.52
C SER A 34 14.12 -1.13 -8.27
N VAL A 35 14.36 -0.12 -7.44
CA VAL A 35 15.71 0.32 -7.06
C VAL A 35 16.48 -0.82 -6.37
N ASN A 36 15.83 -1.47 -5.41
CA ASN A 36 16.42 -2.57 -4.63
C ASN A 36 16.57 -3.87 -5.43
N GLY A 37 15.96 -3.98 -6.62
CA GLY A 37 16.00 -5.19 -7.44
C GLY A 37 15.17 -6.35 -6.87
N THR A 38 14.16 -6.06 -6.05
CA THR A 38 13.24 -7.03 -5.44
C THR A 38 11.87 -7.08 -6.12
N LEU A 39 11.67 -6.27 -7.16
CA LEU A 39 10.45 -6.25 -7.94
C LEU A 39 10.44 -7.40 -8.96
N GLU A 40 9.38 -8.19 -8.97
CA GLU A 40 9.23 -9.37 -9.84
C GLU A 40 8.92 -9.01 -11.30
N ILE A 41 8.52 -7.76 -11.55
CA ILE A 41 8.17 -7.25 -12.86
C ILE A 41 9.21 -6.23 -13.32
N ASP A 42 9.52 -6.24 -14.62
CA ASP A 42 10.29 -5.17 -15.24
C ASP A 42 9.41 -3.95 -15.51
N LEU A 43 9.74 -2.82 -14.87
CA LEU A 43 9.02 -1.56 -15.09
C LEU A 43 9.42 -0.88 -16.40
N GLY A 44 10.50 -1.31 -17.06
CA GLY A 44 11.10 -0.60 -18.19
C GLY A 44 11.69 0.76 -17.79
N LEU A 45 11.86 1.02 -16.48
CA LEU A 45 12.47 2.22 -15.92
C LEU A 45 13.84 1.86 -15.33
N SER A 46 14.82 2.74 -15.52
CA SER A 46 16.15 2.55 -14.92
C SER A 46 16.10 2.76 -13.40
N LYS A 47 17.00 2.09 -12.68
CA LYS A 47 17.15 2.27 -11.22
C LYS A 47 17.44 3.73 -10.85
N ASP A 48 18.24 4.43 -11.66
CA ASP A 48 18.56 5.85 -11.45
C ASP A 48 17.31 6.73 -11.60
N TYR A 49 16.45 6.43 -12.57
CA TYR A 49 15.19 7.14 -12.76
C TYR A 49 14.24 6.92 -11.58
N CYS A 50 14.04 5.66 -11.15
CA CYS A 50 13.23 5.34 -9.99
C CYS A 50 13.78 6.00 -8.71
N SER A 51 15.11 5.98 -8.52
CA SER A 51 15.76 6.63 -7.38
C SER A 51 15.55 8.15 -7.41
N ALA A 52 15.65 8.79 -8.59
CA ALA A 52 15.40 10.21 -8.73
C ALA A 52 13.96 10.62 -8.38
N LEU A 53 12.97 9.77 -8.67
CA LEU A 53 11.58 10.00 -8.29
C LEU A 53 11.36 9.94 -6.76
N LEU A 54 12.16 9.12 -6.07
CA LEU A 54 12.07 8.88 -4.63
C LEU A 54 12.83 9.90 -3.76
N LYS A 55 13.70 10.72 -4.35
CA LYS A 55 14.51 11.70 -3.59
C LYS A 55 13.62 12.64 -2.79
N ASP A 56 13.87 12.78 -1.50
CA ASP A 56 13.26 13.83 -0.67
C ASP A 56 13.98 15.17 -0.87
N ASP A 57 13.27 16.26 -0.61
CA ASP A 57 13.85 17.59 -0.66
C ASP A 57 14.73 17.81 0.59
N HIS A 58 16.06 17.85 0.41
CA HIS A 58 16.98 18.16 1.51
C HIS A 58 17.09 19.67 1.82
N LEU A 59 16.20 20.51 1.26
CA LEU A 59 16.25 21.97 1.39
C LEU A 59 15.12 22.52 2.27
N THR A 60 15.06 22.12 3.55
CA THR A 60 14.34 22.93 4.56
C THR A 60 15.16 23.03 5.84
N ASP A 61 16.09 23.97 5.83
CA ASP A 61 16.46 24.67 7.06
C ASP A 61 15.23 25.53 7.47
N PRO A 62 14.69 25.46 8.70
CA PRO A 62 13.41 26.08 9.07
C PRO A 62 13.42 27.63 9.02
N THR A 63 14.57 28.25 8.75
CA THR A 63 14.79 29.69 8.77
C THR A 63 14.71 30.37 7.41
N SER A 64 14.61 29.64 6.30
CA SER A 64 14.39 30.27 5.00
C SER A 64 12.90 30.37 4.67
N ILE A 65 12.24 31.37 5.24
CA ILE A 65 11.09 31.99 4.56
C ILE A 65 11.67 32.67 3.32
N SER A 66 11.85 31.90 2.25
CA SER A 66 12.16 32.41 0.92
C SER A 66 10.92 32.23 0.06
N THR A 67 10.00 33.18 0.16
CA THR A 67 9.25 33.62 -1.00
C THR A 67 10.24 33.90 -2.13
N ASP A 68 10.02 33.25 -3.28
CA ASP A 68 10.81 33.22 -4.53
C ASP A 68 12.03 32.29 -4.59
N SER A 69 11.88 31.17 -5.32
CA SER A 69 12.63 30.86 -6.56
C SER A 69 12.75 29.36 -6.84
N PHE A 70 11.79 28.79 -7.58
CA PHE A 70 11.98 27.77 -8.65
C PHE A 70 10.66 27.68 -9.43
N GLU A 71 10.34 28.68 -10.25
CA GLU A 71 9.25 28.58 -11.23
C GLU A 71 9.63 27.53 -12.29
N GLY A 72 9.43 26.25 -11.99
CA GLY A 72 9.58 25.17 -12.97
C GLY A 72 9.92 23.81 -12.40
N VAL A 73 10.54 23.72 -11.21
CA VAL A 73 10.87 22.42 -10.59
C VAL A 73 9.77 22.03 -9.61
N PRO A 74 9.07 20.91 -9.83
CA PRO A 74 8.15 20.35 -8.86
C PRO A 74 8.75 20.17 -7.46
N PRO A 75 7.97 20.34 -6.37
CA PRO A 75 8.43 19.95 -5.05
C PRO A 75 8.66 18.44 -5.03
N TYR A 76 9.76 18.04 -4.41
CA TYR A 76 10.09 16.65 -4.14
C TYR A 76 9.27 16.10 -2.95
N PRO A 77 9.11 14.77 -2.84
CA PRO A 77 9.55 13.76 -3.80
C PRO A 77 8.61 13.67 -5.02
N LEU A 78 9.19 13.47 -6.20
CA LEU A 78 8.45 13.52 -7.47
C LEU A 78 7.44 12.39 -7.64
N TYR A 79 7.64 11.24 -6.97
CA TYR A 79 6.69 10.14 -7.04
C TYR A 79 5.28 10.53 -6.56
N LYS A 80 5.16 11.53 -5.67
CA LYS A 80 3.85 12.02 -5.22
C LYS A 80 3.03 12.67 -6.32
N ARG A 81 3.71 13.30 -7.30
CA ARG A 81 3.03 13.83 -8.48
C ARG A 81 2.63 12.72 -9.44
N LEU A 82 3.50 11.72 -9.60
CA LEU A 82 3.18 10.53 -10.38
C LEU A 82 1.97 9.80 -9.81
N SER A 83 1.93 9.57 -8.49
CA SER A 83 0.79 8.93 -7.82
C SER A 83 -0.48 9.77 -7.96
N ALA A 84 -0.42 11.08 -7.78
CA ALA A 84 -1.56 11.96 -7.98
C ALA A 84 -2.10 11.94 -9.42
N ALA A 85 -1.22 11.90 -10.43
CA ALA A 85 -1.61 11.79 -11.83
C ALA A 85 -2.26 10.43 -12.14
N LEU A 86 -1.71 9.34 -11.59
CA LEU A 86 -2.27 7.99 -11.73
C LEU A 86 -3.64 7.89 -11.04
N TYR A 87 -3.75 8.39 -9.81
CA TYR A 87 -5.02 8.46 -9.08
C TYR A 87 -6.09 9.22 -9.89
N ARG A 88 -5.75 10.40 -10.41
CA ARG A 88 -6.66 11.18 -11.26
C ARG A 88 -7.09 10.39 -12.50
N SER A 89 -6.15 9.69 -13.14
CA SER A 89 -6.44 8.87 -14.32
C SER A 89 -7.41 7.72 -13.99
N ILE A 90 -7.20 7.05 -12.85
CA ILE A 90 -8.08 5.98 -12.37
C ILE A 90 -9.51 6.50 -12.12
N ILE A 91 -9.64 7.65 -11.46
CA ILE A 91 -10.95 8.24 -11.16
C ILE A 91 -11.65 8.78 -12.41
N SER A 92 -10.92 9.35 -13.35
CA SER A 92 -11.49 9.87 -14.60
C SER A 92 -11.79 8.77 -15.62
N GLY A 93 -11.20 7.58 -15.48
CA GLY A 93 -11.23 6.53 -16.50
C GLY A 93 -10.47 6.92 -17.77
N ALA A 94 -9.51 7.85 -17.69
CA ALA A 94 -8.75 8.31 -18.85
C ALA A 94 -7.38 8.85 -18.44
N PHE A 95 -6.36 8.59 -19.25
CA PHE A 95 -5.03 9.16 -19.06
C PHE A 95 -5.03 10.66 -19.40
N TRP A 96 -4.59 11.51 -18.47
CA TRP A 96 -4.61 12.97 -18.65
C TRP A 96 -3.39 13.46 -19.45
N GLU A 97 -3.60 14.17 -20.55
CA GLU A 97 -2.53 14.84 -21.31
C GLU A 97 -2.04 16.10 -20.59
N ILE A 98 -0.75 16.12 -20.20
CA ILE A 98 -0.10 17.35 -19.72
C ILE A 98 0.33 18.25 -20.89
N TYR A 99 0.35 17.75 -22.14
CA TYR A 99 0.78 18.53 -23.30
C TYR A 99 -0.17 18.38 -24.49
N SER A 100 -1.29 19.10 -24.47
CA SER A 100 -2.13 19.30 -25.67
C SER A 100 -1.45 20.16 -26.76
N THR A 101 -0.24 20.67 -26.53
CA THR A 101 0.44 21.59 -27.47
C THR A 101 1.41 20.90 -28.44
N MET A 102 1.78 19.63 -28.25
CA MET A 102 2.77 18.92 -29.10
C MET A 102 2.17 17.86 -30.03
N ALA A 103 0.85 17.79 -30.17
CA ALA A 103 0.15 16.77 -30.97
C ALA A 103 0.30 16.91 -32.51
N LEU A 104 1.13 17.83 -33.02
CA LEU A 104 1.19 18.13 -34.46
C LEU A 104 2.22 17.31 -35.27
N ILE A 105 2.93 16.32 -34.71
CA ILE A 105 4.07 15.71 -35.45
C ILE A 105 4.01 14.18 -35.64
N HIS A 106 3.15 13.39 -35.00
CA HIS A 106 2.99 11.95 -35.34
C HIS A 106 1.62 11.40 -34.89
N GLU A 107 0.63 11.42 -35.78
CA GLU A 107 -0.79 11.19 -35.42
C GLU A 107 -1.18 9.70 -35.27
N ASP A 108 -0.78 8.77 -36.15
CA ASP A 108 -1.43 7.44 -36.15
C ASP A 108 -0.94 6.43 -35.10
N SER A 109 0.36 6.43 -34.75
CA SER A 109 0.91 5.51 -33.74
C SER A 109 0.61 5.96 -32.30
N SER A 110 0.54 7.28 -32.09
CA SER A 110 0.24 7.91 -30.80
C SER A 110 -1.22 7.65 -30.37
N LEU A 111 -2.16 7.70 -31.30
CA LEU A 111 -3.59 7.50 -31.02
C LEU A 111 -3.92 6.08 -30.56
N LYS A 112 -3.38 5.06 -31.24
CA LYS A 112 -3.61 3.65 -30.84
C LYS A 112 -3.05 3.34 -29.46
N GLN A 113 -1.84 3.81 -29.17
CA GLN A 113 -1.23 3.64 -27.85
C GLN A 113 -2.03 4.35 -26.75
N LYS A 114 -2.58 5.54 -27.05
CA LYS A 114 -3.46 6.27 -26.13
C LYS A 114 -4.76 5.51 -25.85
N GLU A 115 -5.39 4.92 -26.86
CA GLU A 115 -6.57 4.08 -26.68
C GLU A 115 -6.27 2.86 -25.81
N GLU A 116 -5.13 2.20 -26.03
CA GLU A 116 -4.67 1.07 -25.21
C GLU A 116 -4.45 1.47 -23.75
N TRP A 117 -3.81 2.62 -23.50
CA TRP A 117 -3.59 3.13 -22.15
C TRP A 117 -4.89 3.52 -21.45
N ASN A 118 -5.81 4.18 -22.15
CA ASN A 118 -7.12 4.51 -21.60
C ASN A 118 -7.89 3.24 -21.22
N LYS A 119 -7.89 2.24 -22.09
CA LYS A 119 -8.48 0.94 -21.78
C LYS A 119 -7.85 0.30 -20.55
N LEU A 120 -6.51 0.33 -20.44
CA LEU A 120 -5.81 -0.20 -19.28
C LEU A 120 -6.19 0.54 -17.99
N VAL A 121 -6.24 1.87 -18.03
CA VAL A 121 -6.65 2.71 -16.90
C VAL A 121 -8.08 2.39 -16.47
N VAL A 122 -9.00 2.23 -17.41
CA VAL A 122 -10.40 1.86 -17.11
C VAL A 122 -10.46 0.47 -16.50
N ASP A 123 -9.90 -0.54 -17.18
CA ASP A 123 -10.02 -1.93 -16.80
C ASP A 123 -9.32 -2.20 -15.46
N LYS A 124 -8.04 -1.84 -15.35
CA LYS A 124 -7.22 -2.08 -14.16
C LYS A 124 -7.48 -1.09 -13.03
N GLY A 125 -7.82 0.16 -13.35
CA GLY A 125 -8.25 1.13 -12.35
C GLY A 125 -9.56 0.70 -11.68
N LEU A 126 -10.54 0.21 -12.44
CA LEU A 126 -11.78 -0.32 -11.89
C LEU A 126 -11.55 -1.57 -11.04
N GLU A 127 -10.70 -2.49 -11.51
CA GLU A 127 -10.30 -3.68 -10.75
C GLU A 127 -9.69 -3.29 -9.38
N LEU A 128 -8.74 -2.35 -9.37
CA LEU A 128 -8.13 -1.85 -8.14
C LEU A 128 -9.17 -1.22 -7.20
N VAL A 129 -10.03 -0.35 -7.72
CA VAL A 129 -11.11 0.28 -6.94
C VAL A 129 -12.04 -0.76 -6.34
N ASN A 130 -12.36 -1.82 -7.07
CA ASN A 130 -13.23 -2.89 -6.58
C ASN A 130 -12.56 -3.72 -5.49
N ILE A 131 -11.25 -4.04 -5.62
CA ILE A 131 -10.48 -4.70 -4.56
C ILE A 131 -10.46 -3.85 -3.29
N LEU A 132 -10.24 -2.53 -3.40
CA LEU A 132 -10.20 -1.66 -2.22
C LEU A 132 -11.56 -1.51 -1.52
N LYS A 133 -12.68 -1.65 -2.26
CA LYS A 133 -14.02 -1.68 -1.67
C LYS A 133 -14.30 -2.94 -0.85
N THR A 134 -13.57 -4.03 -1.10
CA THR A 134 -13.74 -5.29 -0.38
C THR A 134 -12.85 -5.42 0.85
N ILE A 135 -12.02 -4.42 1.16
CA ILE A 135 -11.12 -4.46 2.31
C ILE A 135 -11.91 -4.31 3.61
N ASP A 136 -11.71 -5.27 4.52
CA ASP A 136 -12.34 -5.26 5.84
C ASP A 136 -11.49 -4.49 6.86
N PHE A 137 -10.15 -4.62 6.77
CA PHE A 137 -9.21 -4.05 7.73
C PHE A 137 -7.97 -3.43 7.08
N GLU A 138 -7.47 -2.36 7.68
CA GLU A 138 -6.19 -1.73 7.34
C GLU A 138 -5.24 -1.89 8.52
N LEU A 139 -4.05 -2.44 8.26
CA LEU A 139 -3.00 -2.63 9.26
C LEU A 139 -1.69 -2.03 8.79
N HIS A 140 -0.85 -1.66 9.75
CA HIS A 140 0.51 -1.23 9.48
C HIS A 140 1.52 -2.18 10.11
N VAL A 141 2.58 -2.48 9.37
CA VAL A 141 3.66 -3.36 9.77
C VAL A 141 4.99 -2.77 9.30
N GLN A 142 6.01 -2.85 10.15
CA GLN A 142 7.34 -2.31 9.88
C GLN A 142 8.16 -3.28 9.00
N GLU A 143 9.21 -2.76 8.36
CA GLU A 143 10.26 -3.62 7.81
C GLU A 143 11.07 -4.28 8.96
N PRO A 144 11.56 -5.52 8.79
CA PRO A 144 11.52 -6.35 7.58
C PRO A 144 10.21 -7.14 7.38
N PHE A 145 9.29 -7.09 8.34
CA PHE A 145 8.10 -7.93 8.37
C PHE A 145 7.13 -7.65 7.22
N PHE A 146 7.07 -6.41 6.74
CA PHE A 146 6.29 -6.07 5.54
C PHE A 146 6.79 -6.84 4.30
N SER A 147 8.09 -6.78 4.01
CA SER A 147 8.69 -7.54 2.90
C SER A 147 8.51 -9.04 3.09
N GLN A 148 8.67 -9.55 4.32
CA GLN A 148 8.46 -10.97 4.62
C GLN A 148 7.01 -11.42 4.41
N LEU A 149 6.01 -10.56 4.70
CA LEU A 149 4.60 -10.85 4.41
C LEU A 149 4.37 -10.93 2.90
N LYS A 150 4.90 -9.98 2.13
CA LYS A 150 4.80 -9.99 0.67
C LYS A 150 5.41 -11.26 0.08
N ASP A 151 6.61 -11.62 0.53
CA ASP A 151 7.38 -12.73 -0.03
C ASP A 151 6.90 -14.09 0.51
N GLY A 152 5.88 -14.11 1.38
CA GLY A 152 5.32 -15.34 1.96
C GLY A 152 6.20 -16.01 3.01
N LEU A 153 7.22 -15.31 3.51
CA LEU A 153 8.11 -15.80 4.57
C LEU A 153 7.48 -15.67 5.95
N LYS A 154 6.74 -14.60 6.19
CA LYS A 154 5.97 -14.38 7.43
C LYS A 154 4.53 -14.74 7.14
N ILE A 155 4.04 -15.81 7.76
CA ILE A 155 2.68 -16.33 7.52
C ILE A 155 1.72 -16.11 8.70
N ILE A 156 2.25 -15.71 9.86
CA ILE A 156 1.46 -15.45 11.07
C ILE A 156 1.70 -14.03 11.56
N GLU A 157 0.60 -13.29 11.78
CA GLU A 157 0.61 -11.96 12.35
C GLU A 157 -0.02 -11.96 13.74
N GLY A 158 0.78 -11.64 14.76
CA GLY A 158 0.32 -11.56 16.14
C GLY A 158 -0.09 -10.15 16.53
N ARG A 159 -1.29 -9.99 17.06
CA ARG A 159 -1.83 -8.71 17.57
C ARG A 159 -2.54 -8.92 18.90
N CYS A 160 -2.53 -7.91 19.74
CA CYS A 160 -3.39 -7.88 20.92
C CYS A 160 -4.85 -7.92 20.48
N ALA A 161 -5.61 -8.88 21.03
CA ALA A 161 -7.02 -9.09 20.74
C ALA A 161 -7.89 -8.02 21.45
N VAL A 162 -7.76 -6.76 21.01
CA VAL A 162 -8.44 -5.58 21.56
C VAL A 162 -9.10 -4.77 20.45
N GLY A 163 -10.16 -4.02 20.76
CA GLY A 163 -10.84 -3.14 19.80
C GLY A 163 -11.26 -3.85 18.51
N ASP A 164 -10.94 -3.25 17.36
CA ASP A 164 -11.30 -3.80 16.05
C ASP A 164 -10.57 -5.10 15.69
N TYR A 165 -9.40 -5.39 16.28
CA TYR A 165 -8.68 -6.64 16.04
C TYR A 165 -9.51 -7.88 16.45
N ASN A 166 -10.40 -7.74 17.44
CA ASN A 166 -11.29 -8.82 17.86
C ASN A 166 -12.32 -9.23 16.81
N ARG A 167 -12.54 -8.38 15.80
CA ARG A 167 -13.53 -8.58 14.74
C ARG A 167 -12.93 -9.25 13.51
N ILE A 168 -11.60 -9.38 13.45
CA ILE A 168 -10.91 -10.07 12.36
C ILE A 168 -11.24 -11.56 12.44
N GLY A 169 -11.71 -12.12 11.32
CA GLY A 169 -12.05 -13.53 11.19
C GLY A 169 -11.48 -14.10 9.89
N SER A 170 -11.51 -15.43 9.76
CA SER A 170 -11.15 -16.10 8.51
C SER A 170 -11.97 -15.57 7.33
N GLY A 171 -11.30 -15.41 6.18
CA GLY A 171 -11.85 -14.84 4.96
C GLY A 171 -11.80 -13.30 4.89
N ALA A 172 -11.47 -12.62 5.99
CA ALA A 172 -11.34 -11.16 5.97
C ALA A 172 -10.15 -10.71 5.10
N LEU A 173 -10.33 -9.62 4.35
CA LEU A 173 -9.28 -8.99 3.57
C LEU A 173 -8.63 -7.85 4.35
N ILE A 174 -7.31 -7.95 4.52
CA ILE A 174 -6.48 -6.98 5.23
C ILE A 174 -5.58 -6.26 4.22
N LEU A 175 -5.63 -4.93 4.24
CA LEU A 175 -4.71 -4.05 3.53
C LEU A 175 -3.56 -3.64 4.46
N PHE A 176 -2.38 -4.20 4.22
CA PHE A 176 -1.15 -3.84 4.90
C PHE A 176 -0.46 -2.67 4.20
N ASN A 177 -0.05 -1.67 5.00
CA ASN A 177 0.69 -0.49 4.55
C ASN A 177 0.08 0.19 3.32
N LYS A 178 -1.25 0.10 3.17
CA LYS A 178 -2.03 0.66 2.06
C LYS A 178 -1.67 0.13 0.65
N CYS A 179 -0.87 -0.93 0.52
CA CYS A 179 -0.46 -1.43 -0.80
C CYS A 179 -0.39 -2.96 -0.95
N LEU A 180 -0.47 -3.73 0.15
CA LEU A 180 -0.47 -5.20 0.10
C LEU A 180 -1.80 -5.74 0.66
N VAL A 181 -2.57 -6.47 -0.16
CA VAL A 181 -3.82 -7.10 0.27
C VAL A 181 -3.57 -8.57 0.56
N LEU A 182 -3.91 -9.03 1.77
CA LEU A 182 -3.83 -10.43 2.18
C LEU A 182 -5.17 -10.90 2.76
N GLU A 183 -5.48 -12.18 2.56
CA GLU A 183 -6.69 -12.80 3.10
C GLU A 183 -6.34 -13.62 4.34
N VAL A 184 -7.10 -13.42 5.42
CA VAL A 184 -6.94 -14.18 6.67
C VAL A 184 -7.39 -15.62 6.47
N LYS A 185 -6.49 -16.59 6.65
CA LYS A 185 -6.84 -18.02 6.55
C LYS A 185 -7.40 -18.60 7.85
N ASP A 186 -6.81 -18.25 8.99
CA ASP A 186 -7.21 -18.76 10.31
C ASP A 186 -7.01 -17.70 11.40
N VAL A 187 -7.76 -17.81 12.50
CA VAL A 187 -7.62 -16.92 13.67
C VAL A 187 -7.59 -17.73 14.95
N ARG A 188 -6.50 -17.62 15.70
CA ARG A 188 -6.27 -18.28 16.99
C ARG A 188 -6.06 -17.25 18.09
N ARG A 189 -6.38 -17.63 19.33
CA ARG A 189 -6.21 -16.79 20.52
C ARG A 189 -5.30 -17.46 21.53
N TYR A 190 -4.40 -16.67 22.10
CA TYR A 190 -3.43 -17.09 23.10
C TYR A 190 -3.53 -16.16 24.31
N ALA A 191 -3.15 -16.65 25.47
CA ALA A 191 -3.15 -15.86 26.70
C ALA A 191 -2.00 -14.83 26.74
N SER A 192 -0.94 -15.03 25.97
CA SER A 192 0.24 -14.15 25.92
C SER A 192 1.00 -14.29 24.59
N PHE A 193 1.90 -13.34 24.30
CA PHE A 193 2.83 -13.45 23.18
C PHE A 193 3.83 -14.60 23.32
N SER A 194 4.31 -14.90 24.54
CA SER A 194 5.14 -16.10 24.77
C SER A 194 4.40 -17.36 24.31
N GLN A 195 3.14 -17.52 24.69
CA GLN A 195 2.36 -18.69 24.29
C GLN A 195 2.14 -18.74 22.76
N LEU A 196 1.88 -17.59 22.12
CA LEU A 196 1.80 -17.50 20.65
C LEU A 196 3.10 -18.00 20.00
N LEU A 197 4.25 -17.44 20.40
CA LEU A 197 5.55 -17.73 19.82
C LEU A 197 5.99 -19.18 20.05
N GLU A 198 5.64 -19.77 21.20
CA GLU A 198 5.90 -21.17 21.52
C GLU A 198 4.99 -22.12 20.73
N SER A 199 3.72 -21.77 20.56
CA SER A 199 2.73 -22.66 19.93
C SER A 199 2.81 -22.66 18.42
N GLU A 200 2.98 -21.48 17.83
CA GLU A 200 3.07 -21.29 16.37
C GLU A 200 4.49 -21.38 15.83
N GLY A 201 5.49 -21.26 16.72
CA GLY A 201 6.89 -21.23 16.36
C GLY A 201 7.40 -19.82 16.06
N LEU A 202 8.46 -19.42 16.76
CA LEU A 202 9.06 -18.08 16.63
C LEU A 202 9.39 -17.70 15.18
N ALA A 203 9.93 -18.62 14.39
CA ALA A 203 10.35 -18.35 13.02
C ALA A 203 9.17 -18.09 12.06
N GLU A 204 7.98 -18.63 12.35
CA GLU A 204 6.77 -18.44 11.51
C GLU A 204 6.08 -17.10 11.83
N VAL A 205 6.16 -16.67 13.09
CA VAL A 205 5.60 -15.40 13.57
C VAL A 205 6.55 -14.24 13.32
N LEU A 206 7.84 -14.42 13.56
CA LEU A 206 8.88 -13.40 13.46
C LEU A 206 10.14 -13.96 12.77
N PRO A 207 10.11 -14.16 11.43
CA PRO A 207 11.27 -14.70 10.71
C PRO A 207 12.53 -13.86 10.91
N GLY A 208 13.63 -14.54 11.26
CA GLY A 208 14.94 -13.93 11.51
C GLY A 208 15.23 -13.57 12.97
N VAL A 209 14.22 -13.58 13.84
CA VAL A 209 14.38 -13.39 15.30
C VAL A 209 14.89 -14.68 15.94
N LYS A 210 15.82 -14.56 16.90
CA LYS A 210 16.55 -15.72 17.44
C LYS A 210 15.98 -16.27 18.73
N THR A 211 15.37 -15.43 19.57
CA THR A 211 14.83 -15.86 20.87
C THR A 211 13.42 -15.35 21.10
N ILE A 212 12.69 -16.03 22.00
CA ILE A 212 11.32 -15.65 22.36
C ILE A 212 11.31 -14.29 23.06
N GLU A 213 12.31 -14.01 23.89
CA GLU A 213 12.43 -12.75 24.63
C GLU A 213 12.55 -11.56 23.67
N GLU A 214 13.46 -11.65 22.69
CA GLU A 214 13.60 -10.65 21.61
C GLU A 214 12.28 -10.51 20.83
N GLY A 215 11.62 -11.64 20.52
CA GLY A 215 10.34 -11.63 19.82
C GLY A 215 9.23 -10.91 20.60
N ILE A 216 9.17 -11.10 21.92
CA ILE A 216 8.20 -10.42 22.77
C ILE A 216 8.44 -8.91 22.80
N GLU A 217 9.70 -8.48 22.87
CA GLU A 217 10.06 -7.04 22.85
C GLU A 217 9.62 -6.35 21.56
N LEU A 218 9.63 -7.05 20.42
CA LEU A 218 9.17 -6.53 19.13
C LEU A 218 7.65 -6.47 18.97
N MET A 219 6.89 -7.16 19.84
CA MET A 219 5.42 -7.28 19.74
C MET A 219 4.65 -6.34 20.68
N PHE A 220 5.34 -5.57 21.52
CA PHE A 220 4.78 -4.51 22.36
C PHE A 220 4.88 -3.14 21.70
#